data_AF-A0A1S1QL97-F1
#
_entry.id   AF-A0A1S1QL97-F1
#
_cell.length_a   1.000
_cell.length_b   1.000
_cell.length_c   1.000
_cell.angle_alpha   90.00
_cell.angle_beta   90.00
_cell.angle_gamma   90.00
#
_symmetry.space_group_name_H-M   'P 1'
#
loop_
_entity.id
_entity.type
_entity.pdbx_description
1 polymer ?
#
loop_
_entity_poly.entity_id
_entity_poly.type
_entity_poly.pdbx_seq_one_letter_code
_entity_poly.pdbx_strand_id
1 'polypeptide(L)'
;MDVGIRELRDNLSRHLAEVRAGHTLTITDHGRAIARLVPVTEPTPLERLIAEGLVEPARSRTRATPRPVDANGPVSDLVSEQRG
;
A
#
# COMPACT_ATOMS: atom_id res chain seq x y z
N MET A 1 7.58 -5.70 19.74
CA MET A 1 8.82 -6.07 20.47
C MET A 1 9.26 -4.85 21.23
N ASP A 2 9.61 -5.00 22.51
CA ASP A 2 10.02 -3.88 23.36
C ASP A 2 11.52 -3.96 23.62
N VAL A 3 12.23 -2.84 23.45
CA VAL A 3 13.68 -2.73 23.60
C VAL A 3 14.00 -1.56 24.51
N GLY A 4 14.92 -1.75 25.46
CA GLY A 4 15.38 -0.68 26.33
C GLY A 4 16.29 0.32 25.60
N ILE A 5 16.35 1.58 26.03
CA ILE A 5 17.18 2.60 25.37
C ILE A 5 18.67 2.24 25.32
N ARG A 6 19.17 1.53 26.35
CA ARG A 6 20.55 1.04 26.41
C ARG A 6 20.79 -0.07 25.37
N GLU A 7 19.90 -1.05 25.33
CA GLU A 7 19.97 -2.15 24.37
C GLU A 7 19.88 -1.65 22.92
N LEU A 8 18.98 -0.70 22.65
CA LEU A 8 18.84 -0.09 21.34
C LEU A 8 20.14 0.58 20.89
N ARG A 9 20.80 1.33 21.78
CA ARG A 9 22.06 1.99 21.47
C ARG A 9 23.17 0.97 21.18
N ASP A 10 23.24 -0.09 21.98
CA ASP A 10 24.30 -1.08 21.89
C ASP A 10 24.12 -2.02 20.66
N ASN A 11 22.88 -2.17 20.15
CA ASN A 11 22.55 -3.05 19.02
C ASN A 11 21.75 -2.35 17.89
N LEU A 12 21.99 -1.05 17.69
CA LEU A 12 21.15 -0.22 16.80
C LEU A 12 20.98 -0.82 15.40
N SER A 13 22.07 -1.20 14.75
CA SER A 13 22.03 -1.74 13.37
C SER A 13 21.17 -3.00 13.25
N ARG A 14 21.18 -3.88 14.26
CA ARG A 14 20.35 -5.09 14.27
C ARG A 14 18.87 -4.71 14.36
N HIS A 15 18.50 -3.84 15.30
CA HIS A 15 17.11 -3.41 15.44
C HIS A 15 16.63 -2.62 14.22
N LEU A 16 17.49 -1.81 13.59
CA LEU A 16 17.17 -1.16 12.31
C LEU A 16 16.93 -2.17 11.18
N ALA A 17 17.69 -3.26 11.13
CA ALA A 17 17.46 -4.33 10.15
C ALA A 17 16.10 -5.01 10.36
N GLU A 18 15.72 -5.29 11.60
CA GLU A 18 14.40 -5.81 11.95
C GLU A 18 13.28 -4.87 11.50
N VAL A 19 13.43 -3.56 11.73
CA VAL A 19 12.46 -2.56 11.25
C VAL A 19 12.41 -2.52 9.73
N ARG A 20 13.56 -2.59 9.04
CA ARG A 20 13.59 -2.65 7.57
C ARG A 20 12.90 -3.89 7.03
N ALA A 21 12.91 -5.00 7.77
CA ALA A 21 12.18 -6.23 7.44
C ALA A 21 10.66 -6.13 7.67
N GLY A 22 10.17 -5.00 8.19
CA GLY A 22 8.74 -4.76 8.42
C GLY A 22 8.33 -4.81 9.90
N HIS A 23 9.24 -5.11 10.82
CA HIS A 23 8.91 -5.17 12.23
C HIS A 23 8.73 -3.78 12.86
N THR A 24 7.92 -3.73 13.91
CA THR A 24 7.73 -2.55 14.74
C THR A 24 8.36 -2.76 16.11
N LEU A 25 9.22 -1.84 16.52
CA LEU A 25 9.90 -1.86 17.83
C LEU A 25 9.40 -0.73 18.73
N THR A 26 9.00 -1.05 19.94
CA THR A 26 8.75 -0.08 21.01
C THR A 26 10.04 0.15 21.76
N ILE A 27 10.40 1.42 21.98
CA ILE A 27 11.56 1.82 22.75
C ILE A 27 11.08 2.19 24.15
N THR A 28 11.71 1.62 25.15
CA THR A 28 11.41 1.86 26.56
C THR A 28 12.57 2.55 27.26
N ASP A 29 12.25 3.43 28.20
CA ASP A 29 13.18 3.99 29.18
C ASP A 29 12.69 3.63 30.57
N HIS A 30 13.55 2.95 31.34
CA HIS A 30 13.21 2.40 32.67
C HIS A 30 11.86 1.64 32.71
N GLY A 31 11.59 0.83 31.67
CA GLY A 31 10.37 0.01 31.54
C GLY A 31 9.14 0.77 31.05
N ARG A 32 9.23 2.09 30.83
CA ARG A 32 8.16 2.90 30.28
C ARG A 32 8.36 3.11 28.78
N ALA A 33 7.35 2.81 27.97
CA ALA A 33 7.40 3.09 26.53
C ALA A 33 7.51 4.60 26.27
N ILE A 34 8.50 5.01 25.48
CA ILE A 34 8.79 6.41 25.14
C ILE A 34 8.73 6.70 23.64
N ALA A 35 8.97 5.69 22.80
CA ALA A 35 8.97 5.86 21.35
C ALA A 35 8.64 4.54 20.64
N ARG A 36 8.37 4.62 19.34
CA ARG A 36 8.18 3.47 18.47
C ARG A 36 8.90 3.69 17.16
N LEU A 37 9.70 2.72 16.77
CA LEU A 37 10.36 2.69 15.49
C LEU A 37 9.59 1.78 14.54
N VAL A 38 9.15 2.35 13.41
CA VAL A 38 8.34 1.70 12.39
C VAL A 38 9.07 1.76 11.04
N PRO A 39 8.79 0.82 10.13
CA PRO A 39 9.33 0.88 8.78
C PRO A 39 8.86 2.15 8.09
N VAL A 40 9.74 2.80 7.34
CA VAL A 40 9.33 3.87 6.44
C VAL A 40 8.68 3.22 5.23
N THR A 41 7.37 3.40 5.09
CA THR A 41 6.64 2.98 3.89
C THR A 41 6.60 4.14 2.92
N GLU A 42 7.19 3.98 1.75
CA GLU A 42 6.93 4.90 0.64
C GLU A 42 5.49 4.69 0.16
N PRO A 43 4.72 5.76 -0.05
CA PRO A 43 3.41 5.62 -0.66
C PRO A 43 3.58 5.01 -2.05
N THR A 44 2.76 4.00 -2.32
CA THR A 44 2.64 3.41 -3.64
C THR A 44 2.35 4.51 -4.68
N PRO A 45 2.70 4.30 -5.97
CA PRO A 45 2.36 5.27 -7.00
C PRO A 45 0.88 5.67 -6.99
N LEU A 46 -0.02 4.71 -6.69
CA LEU A 46 -1.45 4.98 -6.57
C LEU A 46 -1.78 5.88 -5.36
N GLU A 47 -1.22 5.60 -4.18
CA GLU A 47 -1.42 6.43 -2.98
C GLU A 47 -0.91 7.85 -3.18
N ARG A 48 0.19 8.03 -3.93
CA ARG A 48 0.69 9.35 -4.32
C ARG A 48 -0.31 10.09 -5.19
N LEU A 49 -0.81 9.45 -6.25
CA LEU A 49 -1.81 10.07 -7.14
C LEU A 49 -3.12 10.41 -6.41
N ILE A 50 -3.54 9.59 -5.44
CA ILE A 50 -4.68 9.88 -4.58
C ILE A 50 -4.41 11.12 -3.71
N ALA A 51 -3.24 11.19 -3.06
CA ALA A 51 -2.86 12.32 -2.22
C ALA A 51 -2.73 13.63 -3.02
N GLU A 52 -2.28 13.55 -4.27
CA GLU A 52 -2.20 14.68 -5.21
C GLU A 52 -3.57 15.09 -5.78
N GLY A 53 -4.64 14.33 -5.49
CA GLY A 53 -5.99 14.60 -6.01
C GLY A 53 -6.16 14.26 -7.49
N LEU A 54 -5.18 13.58 -8.10
CA LEU A 54 -5.22 13.14 -9.50
C LEU A 54 -6.06 11.86 -9.70
N VAL A 55 -6.27 11.10 -8.63
CA VAL A 55 -7.09 9.88 -8.63
C VAL A 55 -8.09 9.93 -7.48
N GLU A 56 -9.38 9.74 -7.79
CA GLU A 56 -10.40 9.48 -6.76
C GLU A 56 -10.38 7.97 -6.41
N PRO A 57 -10.18 7.60 -5.13
CA PRO A 57 -10.23 6.20 -4.71
C PRO A 57 -11.57 5.55 -5.06
N ALA A 58 -11.53 4.29 -5.50
CA ALA A 58 -12.75 3.54 -5.70
C ALA A 58 -13.53 3.40 -4.39
N ARG A 59 -14.81 3.78 -4.40
CA ARG A 59 -15.71 3.69 -3.22
C ARG A 59 -16.08 2.25 -2.86
N SER A 60 -15.84 1.29 -3.75
CA SER A 60 -16.10 -0.13 -3.52
C SER A 60 -15.18 -1.01 -4.35
N ARG A 61 -14.92 -2.22 -3.87
CA ARG A 61 -14.13 -3.25 -4.59
C ARG A 61 -14.90 -3.88 -5.75
N THR A 62 -16.23 -3.76 -5.73
CA THR A 62 -17.14 -4.46 -6.64
C THR A 62 -18.20 -3.49 -7.11
N ARG A 63 -18.33 -3.33 -8.44
CA ARG A 63 -19.42 -2.61 -9.06
C ARG A 63 -20.33 -3.60 -9.78
N ALA A 64 -21.64 -3.43 -9.65
CA ALA A 64 -22.58 -4.18 -10.47
C ALA A 64 -22.32 -3.87 -11.95
N THR A 65 -22.17 -4.91 -12.77
CA THR A 65 -22.07 -4.72 -14.21
C THR A 65 -23.39 -4.13 -14.73
N PRO A 66 -23.33 -3.17 -15.68
CA PRO A 66 -24.53 -2.72 -16.35
C PRO A 66 -25.21 -3.92 -17.05
N ARG A 67 -26.52 -3.80 -17.28
CA ARG A 67 -27.24 -4.82 -18.04
C ARG A 67 -26.60 -4.97 -19.42
N PRO A 68 -26.33 -6.20 -19.88
CA PRO A 68 -25.85 -6.43 -21.25
C PRO A 68 -26.81 -5.78 -22.25
N VAL A 69 -26.25 -5.18 -23.30
CA VAL A 69 -27.02 -4.71 -24.45
C VAL A 69 -27.07 -5.82 -25.48
N ASP A 70 -28.18 -5.93 -26.20
CA ASP A 70 -28.30 -6.86 -27.32
C ASP A 70 -27.40 -6.38 -28.47
N ALA A 71 -26.38 -7.18 -28.80
CA ALA A 71 -25.47 -6.89 -29.89
C ALA A 71 -26.00 -7.47 -31.21
N ASN A 72 -25.86 -6.74 -32.31
CA ASN A 72 -26.29 -7.17 -33.65
C ASN A 72 -25.32 -8.14 -34.34
N GLY A 73 -24.43 -8.79 -33.58
CA GLY A 73 -23.38 -9.67 -34.11
C GLY A 73 -22.12 -9.66 -33.25
N PRO A 74 -21.14 -10.53 -33.55
CA PRO A 74 -19.88 -10.57 -32.84
C PRO A 74 -19.02 -9.33 -33.17
N VAL A 75 -18.24 -8.88 -32.18
CA VAL A 75 -17.32 -7.73 -32.33
C VAL A 75 -16.29 -7.96 -33.45
N SER A 76 -15.97 -9.23 -33.76
CA SER A 76 -15.09 -9.60 -34.88
C SER A 76 -15.54 -9.02 -36.22
N ASP A 77 -16.85 -8.95 -36.44
CA ASP A 77 -17.42 -8.54 -37.73
C ASP A 77 -17.32 -7.02 -37.84
N LEU A 78 -17.63 -6.30 -36.76
CA LEU A 78 -17.49 -4.83 -36.67
C LEU A 78 -16.04 -4.35 -36.84
N VAL A 79 -15.07 -5.07 -36.28
CA VAL A 79 -13.64 -4.72 -36.40
C VAL A 79 -13.12 -5.01 -37.82
N SER A 80 -13.65 -6.05 -38.47
CA SER A 80 -13.31 -6.36 -39.87
C SER A 80 -13.81 -5.28 -40.82
N GLU A 81 -15.02 -4.75 -40.60
CA GLU A 81 -15.60 -3.66 -41.39
C GLU A 81 -14.84 -2.32 -41.23
N GLN A 82 -14.35 -1.99 -40.03
CA GLN A 82 -13.58 -0.74 -39.80
C GLN A 82 -12.18 -0.73 -40.41
N ARG A 83 -11.62 -1.91 -40.73
CA ARG A 83 -10.26 -2.05 -41.28
C ARG A 83 -10.24 -2.20 -42.80
N GLY A 84 -11.41 -2.16 -43.45
CA GLY A 84 -11.59 -2.22 -44.90
C GLY A 84 -11.40 -0.90 -45.61
#